data_AF-A0A5Y3ID60-F1
#
_entry.id   AF-A0A5Y3ID60-F1
#
_cell.length_a   1.000
_cell.length_b   1.000
_cell.length_c   1.000
_cell.angle_alpha   90.00
_cell.angle_beta   90.00
_cell.angle_gamma   90.00
#
_symmetry.space_group_name_H-M   'P 1'
#
loop_
_entity.id
_entity.type
_entity.pdbx_description
1 polymer ?
#
loop_
_entity_poly.entity_id
_entity_poly.type
_entity_poly.pdbx_seq_one_letter_code
_entity_poly.pdbx_strand_id
1 'polypeptide(L)'
;MKQTMPATDLNTASTTEIIPSVAIDRIIAQRNEGIALFMQAIECLESSRKILREASGHDFLYGFEDAVTDAVRRADKPEETRKNISRFADRKIWHRLMTDTGMYTFMSSCQCDEWNKQLKSETCPEITLDNVLATFRHMNARKMQTFEQGLIDVYRNLSWDYKTNNPCRLGKRIIVSNLLYRWSDGHVSLDHSGREKIDDLARPFYLLEGRNIPDFRHSTGTLYSDFLGAGINVGELFDGEYFTVRGFLKGTVHITFKFPDLVEKMNDIIARHYPGALPPRV
;
A
#
# COMPACT_ATOMS: atom_id res chain seq x y z
N MET A 1 -24.15 -80.67 -60.16
CA MET A 1 -24.94 -81.09 -58.97
C MET A 1 -25.82 -79.94 -58.55
N LYS A 2 -27.13 -80.19 -58.49
CA LYS A 2 -28.15 -79.34 -57.89
C LYS A 2 -27.95 -79.32 -56.37
N GLN A 3 -28.14 -78.17 -55.73
CA GLN A 3 -29.24 -77.97 -54.78
C GLN A 3 -29.46 -76.48 -54.50
N THR A 4 -30.72 -76.16 -54.22
CA THR A 4 -31.37 -74.88 -54.45
C THR A 4 -32.01 -74.41 -53.14
N MET A 5 -31.69 -73.18 -52.71
CA MET A 5 -32.52 -72.19 -51.97
C MET A 5 -33.01 -72.49 -50.53
N PRO A 6 -33.52 -71.49 -49.75
CA PRO A 6 -33.74 -70.06 -50.03
C PRO A 6 -33.24 -69.05 -48.97
N ALA A 7 -33.42 -67.77 -49.32
CA ALA A 7 -33.35 -66.59 -48.47
C ALA A 7 -34.28 -66.65 -47.25
N THR A 8 -33.82 -66.07 -46.15
CA THR A 8 -34.67 -65.56 -45.07
C THR A 8 -34.05 -64.30 -44.50
N ASP A 9 -34.54 -63.15 -44.97
CA ASP A 9 -34.65 -61.94 -44.14
C ASP A 9 -35.35 -62.31 -42.84
N LEU A 10 -34.81 -61.91 -41.69
CA LEU A 10 -35.61 -61.61 -40.51
C LEU A 10 -34.78 -60.72 -39.57
N ASN A 11 -34.94 -59.43 -39.80
CA ASN A 11 -34.84 -58.39 -38.79
C ASN A 11 -35.17 -58.93 -37.40
N THR A 12 -34.19 -58.98 -36.50
CA THR A 12 -34.46 -58.95 -35.07
C THR A 12 -33.44 -58.08 -34.35
N ALA A 13 -34.00 -57.12 -33.61
CA ALA A 13 -33.36 -56.27 -32.60
C ALA A 13 -32.47 -55.12 -33.08
N SER A 14 -33.14 -54.12 -33.66
CA SER A 14 -32.78 -52.71 -33.54
C SER A 14 -32.56 -52.31 -32.07
N THR A 15 -31.33 -51.94 -31.72
CA THR A 15 -30.94 -50.84 -30.80
C THR A 15 -29.42 -50.71 -30.80
N THR A 16 -28.84 -50.45 -31.97
CA THR A 16 -27.60 -49.65 -31.98
C THR A 16 -28.08 -48.21 -32.11
N GLU A 17 -28.28 -47.54 -30.98
CA GLU A 17 -28.30 -46.07 -30.99
C GLU A 17 -26.98 -45.64 -31.60
N ILE A 18 -27.00 -45.38 -32.91
CA ILE A 18 -25.95 -44.65 -33.60
C ILE A 18 -25.85 -43.35 -32.81
N ILE A 19 -24.82 -43.21 -31.98
CA ILE A 19 -24.53 -41.91 -31.36
C ILE A 19 -24.44 -40.95 -32.55
N PRO A 20 -25.34 -39.97 -32.68
CA PRO A 20 -25.37 -39.15 -33.88
C PRO A 20 -24.02 -38.46 -33.97
N SER A 21 -23.16 -38.81 -34.95
CA SER A 21 -21.80 -38.25 -35.01
C SER A 21 -21.84 -36.73 -35.09
N VAL A 22 -22.91 -36.18 -35.68
CA VAL A 22 -23.24 -34.75 -35.71
C VAL A 22 -23.29 -34.12 -34.31
N ALA A 23 -23.73 -34.83 -33.27
CA ALA A 23 -23.73 -34.34 -31.89
C ALA A 23 -22.30 -34.30 -31.31
N ILE A 24 -21.46 -35.30 -31.59
CA ILE A 24 -20.06 -35.35 -31.14
C ILE A 24 -19.22 -34.29 -31.86
N ASP A 25 -19.33 -34.21 -33.20
CA ASP A 25 -18.60 -33.24 -34.02
C ASP A 25 -18.96 -31.81 -33.63
N ARG A 26 -20.24 -31.55 -33.33
CA ARG A 26 -20.69 -30.25 -32.81
C ARG A 26 -20.10 -29.94 -31.44
N ILE A 27 -20.08 -30.90 -30.51
CA ILE A 27 -19.49 -30.70 -29.18
C ILE A 27 -17.99 -30.39 -29.30
N ILE A 28 -17.27 -31.11 -30.17
CA ILE A 28 -15.84 -30.87 -30.43
C ILE A 28 -15.63 -29.48 -31.04
N ALA A 29 -16.45 -29.09 -32.03
CA ALA A 29 -16.38 -27.77 -32.64
C ALA A 29 -16.62 -26.66 -31.62
N GLN A 30 -17.67 -26.77 -30.79
CA GLN A 30 -17.99 -25.81 -29.73
C GLN A 30 -16.86 -25.70 -28.69
N ARG A 31 -16.27 -26.83 -28.29
CA ARG A 31 -15.11 -26.85 -27.39
C ARG A 31 -13.94 -26.09 -28.00
N ASN A 32 -13.60 -26.35 -29.26
CA ASN A 32 -12.46 -25.73 -29.92
C ASN A 32 -12.68 -24.23 -30.13
N GLU A 33 -13.89 -23.82 -30.50
CA GLU A 33 -14.29 -22.42 -30.60
C GLU A 33 -14.18 -21.71 -29.25
N GLY A 34 -14.70 -22.31 -28.18
CA GLY A 34 -14.60 -21.76 -26.83
C GLY A 34 -13.16 -21.57 -26.35
N ILE A 35 -12.29 -22.55 -26.62
CA ILE A 35 -10.85 -22.43 -26.30
C ILE A 35 -10.19 -21.34 -27.13
N ALA A 36 -10.50 -21.22 -28.43
CA ALA A 36 -9.93 -20.19 -29.28
C ALA A 36 -10.29 -18.78 -28.78
N LEU A 37 -11.55 -18.54 -28.41
CA LEU A 37 -11.99 -17.27 -27.83
C LEU A 37 -11.32 -17.00 -26.48
N PHE A 38 -11.14 -18.02 -25.65
CA PHE A 38 -10.45 -17.88 -24.37
C PHE A 38 -8.98 -17.48 -24.55
N MET A 39 -8.28 -18.07 -25.53
CA MET A 39 -6.90 -17.70 -25.87
C MET A 39 -6.80 -16.25 -26.37
N GLN A 40 -7.73 -15.81 -27.22
CA GLN A 40 -7.80 -14.41 -27.67
C GLN A 40 -8.04 -13.44 -26.50
N ALA A 41 -8.91 -13.82 -25.56
CA ALA A 41 -9.15 -13.01 -24.36
C ALA A 41 -7.88 -12.89 -23.49
N ILE A 42 -7.11 -13.96 -23.33
CA ILE A 42 -5.82 -13.93 -22.60
C ILE A 42 -4.85 -12.95 -23.27
N GLU A 43 -4.71 -12.98 -24.60
CA GLU A 43 -3.81 -12.05 -25.32
C GLU A 43 -4.22 -10.58 -25.12
N CYS A 44 -5.53 -10.31 -25.14
CA CYS A 44 -6.07 -8.97 -24.85
C CYS A 44 -5.80 -8.54 -23.40
N LEU A 45 -5.99 -9.45 -22.44
CA LEU A 45 -5.75 -9.19 -21.03
C LEU A 45 -4.26 -8.94 -20.73
N GLU A 46 -3.36 -9.71 -21.31
CA GLU A 46 -1.91 -9.48 -21.18
C GLU A 46 -1.48 -8.15 -21.80
N SER A 47 -2.03 -7.79 -22.96
CA SER A 47 -1.80 -6.49 -23.59
C SER A 47 -2.30 -5.34 -22.71
N SER A 48 -3.50 -5.47 -22.14
CA SER A 48 -4.08 -4.52 -21.19
C SER A 48 -3.21 -4.38 -19.93
N ARG A 49 -2.78 -5.51 -19.34
CA ARG A 49 -1.89 -5.55 -18.18
C ARG A 49 -0.61 -4.77 -18.45
N LYS A 50 0.02 -4.98 -19.60
CA LYS A 50 1.26 -4.28 -19.97
C LYS A 50 1.07 -2.77 -20.03
N ILE A 51 0.02 -2.29 -20.71
CA ILE A 51 -0.28 -0.87 -20.85
C ILE A 51 -0.54 -0.22 -19.48
N LEU A 52 -1.42 -0.83 -18.66
CA LEU A 52 -1.75 -0.30 -17.33
C LEU A 52 -0.55 -0.32 -16.40
N ARG A 53 0.29 -1.36 -16.49
CA ARG A 53 1.54 -1.46 -15.75
C ARG A 53 2.49 -0.30 -16.11
N GLU A 54 2.73 -0.07 -17.40
CA GLU A 54 3.57 1.03 -17.89
C GLU A 54 3.03 2.41 -17.45
N ALA A 55 1.72 2.63 -17.55
CA ALA A 55 1.08 3.85 -17.08
C ALA A 55 1.26 4.07 -15.57
N SER A 56 1.12 2.99 -14.79
CA SER A 56 1.30 3.04 -13.34
C SER A 56 2.75 3.05 -12.86
N GLY A 57 3.74 2.79 -13.72
CA GLY A 57 5.16 2.81 -13.35
C GLY A 57 5.59 1.73 -12.34
N HIS A 58 4.75 0.73 -12.07
CA HIS A 58 5.06 -0.38 -11.17
C HIS A 58 5.69 -1.56 -11.93
N ASP A 59 6.61 -2.28 -11.30
CA ASP A 59 7.18 -3.52 -11.86
C ASP A 59 6.12 -4.62 -12.00
N PHE A 60 5.18 -4.66 -11.04
CA PHE A 60 4.09 -5.62 -10.97
C PHE A 60 2.75 -4.93 -10.68
N LEU A 61 1.72 -5.29 -11.45
CA LEU A 61 0.38 -4.75 -11.32
C LEU A 61 -0.48 -5.61 -10.37
N TYR A 62 -0.16 -5.58 -9.07
CA TYR A 62 -0.88 -6.36 -8.04
C TYR A 62 -2.38 -6.08 -8.04
N GLY A 63 -3.18 -7.16 -8.04
CA GLY A 63 -4.65 -7.13 -8.05
C GLY A 63 -5.27 -7.11 -9.45
N PHE A 64 -4.46 -7.22 -10.51
CA PHE A 64 -4.98 -7.30 -11.88
C PHE A 64 -5.80 -8.57 -12.08
N GLU A 65 -5.31 -9.71 -11.60
CA GLU A 65 -6.00 -11.00 -11.67
C GLU A 65 -7.35 -10.99 -10.93
N ASP A 66 -7.40 -10.32 -9.77
CA ASP A 66 -8.64 -10.12 -9.02
C ASP A 66 -9.62 -9.23 -9.80
N ALA A 67 -9.14 -8.14 -10.41
CA ALA A 67 -9.95 -7.25 -11.23
C ALA A 67 -10.51 -7.96 -12.46
N VAL A 68 -9.72 -8.82 -13.12
CA VAL A 68 -10.18 -9.68 -14.23
C VAL A 68 -11.23 -10.67 -13.74
N THR A 69 -10.97 -11.35 -12.63
CA THR A 69 -11.91 -12.34 -12.06
C THR A 69 -13.25 -11.70 -11.73
N ASP A 70 -13.24 -10.53 -11.09
CA ASP A 70 -14.45 -9.79 -10.74
C ASP A 70 -15.16 -9.23 -11.97
N ALA A 71 -14.43 -8.81 -13.00
CA ALA A 71 -15.00 -8.37 -14.27
C ALA A 71 -15.74 -9.51 -14.99
N VAL A 72 -15.14 -10.71 -15.03
CA VAL A 72 -15.77 -11.91 -15.61
C VAL A 72 -17.02 -12.31 -14.81
N ARG A 73 -16.97 -12.24 -13.48
CA ARG A 73 -18.12 -12.55 -12.61
C ARG A 73 -19.30 -11.59 -12.79
N ARG A 74 -19.04 -10.33 -13.19
CA ARG A 74 -20.04 -9.28 -13.38
C ARG A 74 -20.19 -8.89 -14.84
N ALA A 75 -20.02 -9.85 -15.75
CA ALA A 75 -20.13 -9.63 -17.19
C ALA A 75 -21.52 -9.13 -17.62
N ASP A 76 -22.56 -9.39 -16.82
CA ASP A 76 -23.93 -8.88 -16.97
C ASP A 76 -24.07 -7.37 -16.69
N LYS A 77 -23.06 -6.74 -16.08
CA LYS A 77 -23.04 -5.32 -15.69
C LYS A 77 -21.85 -4.57 -16.28
N PRO A 78 -21.84 -4.31 -17.60
CA PRO A 78 -20.67 -3.76 -18.29
C PRO A 78 -20.23 -2.39 -17.75
N GLU A 79 -21.16 -1.50 -17.42
CA GLU A 79 -20.83 -0.16 -16.90
C GLU A 79 -20.20 -0.21 -15.50
N GLU A 80 -20.70 -1.06 -14.61
CA GLU A 80 -20.13 -1.23 -13.27
C GLU A 80 -18.74 -1.86 -13.33
N THR A 81 -18.58 -2.87 -14.19
CA THR A 81 -17.29 -3.51 -14.47
C THR A 81 -16.28 -2.52 -15.03
N ARG A 82 -16.68 -1.69 -16.00
CA ARG A 82 -15.83 -0.64 -16.56
C ARG A 82 -15.39 0.36 -15.48
N LYS A 83 -16.31 0.79 -14.61
CA LYS A 83 -16.00 1.70 -13.50
C LYS A 83 -14.99 1.08 -12.53
N ASN A 84 -15.13 -0.20 -12.20
CA ASN A 84 -14.23 -0.89 -11.27
C ASN A 84 -12.81 -1.06 -11.86
N ILE A 85 -12.70 -1.43 -13.14
CA ILE A 85 -11.41 -1.52 -13.83
C ILE A 85 -10.73 -0.14 -13.92
N SER A 86 -11.49 0.91 -14.25
CA SER A 86 -10.97 2.28 -14.32
C SER A 86 -10.42 2.73 -12.96
N ARG A 87 -11.20 2.52 -11.88
CA ARG A 87 -10.75 2.84 -10.51
C ARG A 87 -9.52 2.03 -10.09
N PHE A 88 -9.42 0.76 -10.49
CA PHE A 88 -8.24 -0.04 -10.25
C PHE A 88 -6.99 0.60 -10.88
N ALA A 89 -7.07 1.00 -12.16
CA ALA A 89 -5.99 1.67 -12.86
C ALA A 89 -5.66 3.03 -12.22
N ASP A 90 -6.69 3.85 -11.96
CA ASP A 90 -6.56 5.19 -11.39
C ASP A 90 -5.79 5.16 -10.06
N ARG A 91 -6.12 4.23 -9.16
CA ARG A 91 -5.43 4.07 -7.88
C ARG A 91 -3.92 3.89 -8.04
N LYS A 92 -3.51 3.06 -9.00
CA LYS A 92 -2.10 2.76 -9.26
C LYS A 92 -1.39 3.96 -9.88
N ILE A 93 -2.05 4.66 -10.80
CA ILE A 93 -1.52 5.88 -11.40
C ILE A 93 -1.41 7.01 -10.36
N TRP A 94 -2.40 7.18 -9.49
CA TRP A 94 -2.34 8.14 -8.38
C TRP A 94 -1.16 7.85 -7.45
N HIS A 95 -0.93 6.59 -7.10
CA HIS A 95 0.23 6.21 -6.30
C HIS A 95 1.55 6.65 -6.96
N ARG A 96 1.71 6.39 -8.27
CA ARG A 96 2.85 6.88 -9.04
C ARG A 96 2.97 8.39 -9.02
N LEU A 97 1.89 9.11 -9.36
CA LEU A 97 1.90 10.57 -9.40
C LEU A 97 2.31 11.16 -8.06
N MET A 98 1.80 10.63 -6.95
CA MET A 98 2.15 11.07 -5.60
C MET A 98 3.62 10.80 -5.24
N THR A 99 4.18 9.71 -5.76
CA THR A 99 5.59 9.33 -5.59
C THR A 99 6.50 10.22 -6.42
N ASP A 100 6.24 10.33 -7.73
CA ASP A 100 7.07 11.04 -8.70
C ASP A 100 7.10 12.56 -8.43
N THR A 101 5.99 13.12 -7.92
CA THR A 101 5.91 14.54 -7.53
C THR A 101 6.46 14.82 -6.13
N GLY A 102 6.84 13.79 -5.38
CA GLY A 102 7.31 13.89 -4.01
C GLY A 102 6.23 14.29 -3.01
N MET A 103 4.93 14.23 -3.34
CA MET A 103 3.87 14.64 -2.40
C MET A 103 3.83 13.76 -1.16
N TYR A 104 4.12 12.45 -1.30
CA TYR A 104 4.26 11.54 -0.15
C TYR A 104 5.34 11.97 0.84
N THR A 105 6.35 12.75 0.41
CA THR A 105 7.40 13.22 1.32
C THR A 105 6.88 14.22 2.35
N PHE A 106 5.77 14.90 2.09
CA PHE A 106 5.18 15.85 3.05
C PHE A 106 4.17 15.19 4.00
N MET A 107 3.82 13.93 3.76
CA MET A 107 2.75 13.23 4.46
C MET A 107 3.31 12.31 5.56
N SER A 108 2.64 12.24 6.71
CA SER A 108 2.86 11.19 7.70
C SER A 108 2.31 9.84 7.21
N SER A 109 2.70 8.74 7.84
CA SER A 109 2.17 7.41 7.48
C SER A 109 0.64 7.38 7.62
N CYS A 110 0.09 8.00 8.66
CA CYS A 110 -1.36 8.14 8.85
C CYS A 110 -2.05 8.92 7.72
N GLN A 111 -1.43 10.00 7.24
CA GLN A 111 -1.96 10.77 6.11
C GLN A 111 -1.87 9.98 4.80
N CYS A 112 -0.78 9.24 4.58
CA CYS A 112 -0.63 8.32 3.45
C CYS A 112 -1.72 7.23 3.49
N ASP A 113 -2.00 6.65 4.65
CA ASP A 113 -3.05 5.66 4.84
C ASP A 113 -4.44 6.23 4.52
N GLU A 114 -4.73 7.44 5.00
CA GLU A 114 -6.00 8.10 4.72
C GLU A 114 -6.17 8.38 3.22
N TRP A 115 -5.12 8.86 2.56
CA TRP A 115 -5.12 9.01 1.11
C TRP A 115 -5.33 7.67 0.39
N ASN A 116 -4.64 6.62 0.81
CA ASN A 116 -4.80 5.28 0.24
C ASN A 116 -6.22 4.71 0.46
N LYS A 117 -6.87 5.04 1.58
CA LYS A 117 -8.28 4.71 1.83
C LYS A 117 -9.20 5.50 0.91
N GLN A 118 -8.95 6.79 0.70
CA GLN A 118 -9.72 7.63 -0.24
C GLN A 118 -9.60 7.10 -1.67
N LEU A 119 -8.41 6.70 -2.11
CA LEU A 119 -8.22 6.05 -3.41
C LEU A 119 -9.02 4.74 -3.52
N LYS A 120 -9.20 4.02 -2.40
CA LYS A 120 -10.04 2.82 -2.33
C LYS A 120 -11.54 3.10 -2.26
N SER A 121 -11.96 4.31 -1.92
CA SER A 121 -13.38 4.68 -1.79
C SER A 121 -14.00 5.10 -3.12
N GLU A 122 -15.33 5.21 -3.18
CA GLU A 122 -16.07 5.64 -4.37
C GLU A 122 -15.76 7.07 -4.82
N THR A 123 -15.15 7.86 -3.93
CA THR A 123 -14.76 9.25 -4.18
C THR A 123 -13.34 9.37 -4.74
N CYS A 124 -12.72 8.27 -5.19
CA CYS A 124 -11.45 8.30 -5.90
C CYS A 124 -11.58 9.21 -7.14
N PRO A 125 -10.78 10.27 -7.26
CA PRO A 125 -10.80 11.10 -8.45
C PRO A 125 -10.36 10.30 -9.67
N GLU A 126 -11.08 10.41 -10.78
CA GLU A 126 -10.69 9.80 -12.05
C GLU A 126 -9.39 10.43 -12.56
N ILE A 127 -8.53 9.64 -13.20
CA ILE A 127 -7.32 10.16 -13.86
C ILE A 127 -7.71 10.91 -15.13
N THR A 128 -7.94 12.21 -14.98
CA THR A 128 -8.05 13.18 -16.06
C THR A 128 -7.08 14.32 -15.79
N LEU A 129 -6.66 15.05 -16.83
CA LEU A 129 -5.72 16.16 -16.67
C LEU A 129 -6.26 17.20 -15.66
N ASP A 130 -7.54 17.54 -15.76
CA ASP A 130 -8.18 18.52 -14.89
C ASP A 130 -8.23 18.06 -13.43
N ASN A 131 -8.62 16.80 -13.19
CA ASN A 131 -8.65 16.23 -11.84
C ASN A 131 -7.25 16.14 -11.22
N VAL A 132 -6.26 15.74 -12.02
CA VAL A 132 -4.86 15.66 -11.61
C VAL A 132 -4.35 17.05 -11.21
N LEU A 133 -4.52 18.04 -12.08
CA LEU A 133 -4.09 19.41 -11.82
C LEU A 133 -4.83 20.03 -10.62
N ALA A 134 -6.14 19.82 -10.51
CA ALA A 134 -6.93 20.32 -9.38
C ALA A 134 -6.46 19.72 -8.05
N THR A 135 -6.24 18.40 -8.01
CA THR A 135 -5.76 17.70 -6.82
C THR A 135 -4.36 18.18 -6.42
N PHE A 136 -3.43 18.27 -7.36
CA PHE A 136 -2.08 18.75 -7.07
C PHE A 136 -2.03 20.22 -6.65
N ARG A 137 -2.87 21.08 -7.22
CA ARG A 137 -3.01 22.48 -6.76
C ARG A 137 -3.48 22.52 -5.31
N HIS A 138 -4.50 21.74 -4.97
CA HIS A 138 -5.00 21.65 -3.59
C HIS A 138 -3.93 21.14 -2.63
N MET A 139 -3.26 20.04 -2.96
CA MET A 139 -2.21 19.46 -2.14
C MET A 139 -1.01 20.40 -1.98
N ASN A 140 -0.53 21.03 -3.06
CA ASN A 140 0.59 21.96 -2.99
C ASN A 140 0.25 23.22 -2.19
N ALA A 141 -0.98 23.73 -2.27
CA ALA A 141 -1.44 24.85 -1.43
C ALA A 141 -1.46 24.48 0.07
N ARG A 142 -1.63 23.20 0.39
CA ARG A 142 -1.75 22.70 1.77
C ARG A 142 -0.52 21.97 2.28
N LYS A 143 0.52 21.76 1.47
CA LYS A 143 1.68 20.92 1.82
C LYS A 143 2.33 21.29 3.16
N MET A 144 2.42 22.59 3.48
CA MET A 144 2.95 23.04 4.76
C MET A 144 2.02 22.68 5.91
N GLN A 145 0.70 22.86 5.73
CA GLN A 145 -0.28 22.43 6.73
C GLN A 145 -0.27 20.90 6.91
N THR A 146 -0.14 20.13 5.83
CA THR A 146 -0.02 18.67 5.86
C THR A 146 1.19 18.25 6.67
N PHE A 147 2.35 18.89 6.43
CA PHE A 147 3.56 18.68 7.19
C PHE A 147 3.37 19.00 8.69
N GLU A 148 2.83 20.18 9.01
CA GLU A 148 2.59 20.60 10.40
C GLU A 148 1.61 19.65 11.11
N GLN A 149 0.57 19.18 10.42
CA GLN A 149 -0.37 18.21 10.97
C GLN A 149 0.28 16.84 11.19
N GLY A 150 1.11 16.38 10.26
CA GLY A 150 1.87 15.14 10.42
C GLY A 150 2.78 15.17 11.64
N LEU A 151 3.45 16.31 11.87
CA LEU A 151 4.23 16.57 13.09
C LEU A 151 3.36 16.42 14.35
N ILE A 152 2.16 17.04 14.35
CA ILE A 152 1.23 16.99 15.49
C ILE A 152 0.71 15.58 15.74
N ASP A 153 0.36 14.83 14.69
CA ASP A 153 -0.19 13.49 14.79
C ASP A 153 0.80 12.52 15.44
N VAL A 154 2.09 12.63 15.07
CA VAL A 154 3.17 11.86 15.69
C VAL A 154 3.24 12.11 17.20
N TYR A 155 3.08 13.37 17.64
CA TYR A 155 3.16 13.72 19.06
C TYR A 155 1.90 13.40 19.86
N ARG A 156 0.71 13.59 19.27
CA ARG A 156 -0.54 13.17 19.90
C ARG A 156 -0.56 11.67 20.20
N ASN A 157 0.07 10.88 19.34
CA ASN A 157 0.17 9.42 19.47
C ASN A 157 1.31 8.94 20.40
N LEU A 158 1.94 9.83 21.18
CA LEU A 158 2.83 9.45 22.28
C LEU A 158 2.02 9.08 23.53
N SER A 159 2.51 8.12 24.32
CA SER A 159 1.91 7.81 25.63
C SER A 159 2.13 8.98 26.60
N TRP A 160 1.07 9.38 27.31
CA TRP A 160 1.11 10.51 28.25
C TRP A 160 1.45 10.10 29.69
N ASP A 161 1.66 8.80 29.92
CA ASP A 161 2.01 8.27 31.24
C ASP A 161 3.44 8.65 31.67
N TYR A 162 4.24 9.19 30.75
CA TYR A 162 5.63 9.55 30.99
C TYR A 162 5.80 11.04 31.21
N LYS A 163 6.43 11.40 32.33
CA LYS A 163 6.76 12.80 32.69
C LYS A 163 7.54 13.58 31.61
N THR A 164 8.29 12.88 30.77
CA THR A 164 9.08 13.50 29.69
C THR A 164 8.29 13.77 28.42
N ASN A 165 7.13 13.13 28.24
CA ASN A 165 6.26 13.37 27.11
C ASN A 165 5.30 14.51 27.48
N ASN A 166 5.40 15.63 26.77
CA ASN A 166 4.46 16.74 26.94
C ASN A 166 3.62 16.85 25.66
N PRO A 167 2.28 16.89 25.75
CA PRO A 167 1.39 16.92 24.58
C PRO A 167 1.59 18.16 23.70
N CYS A 168 2.23 19.20 24.23
CA CYS A 168 2.35 20.50 23.60
C CYS A 168 3.80 20.93 23.38
N ARG A 169 4.78 20.10 23.78
CA ARG A 169 6.20 20.41 23.63
C ARG A 169 7.07 19.15 23.53
N LEU A 170 7.99 19.16 22.59
CA LEU A 170 9.15 18.28 22.59
C LEU A 170 10.16 18.70 23.65
N GLY A 171 10.36 17.83 24.63
CA GLY A 171 11.52 17.88 25.51
C GLY A 171 12.76 17.31 24.84
N LYS A 172 13.88 17.28 25.58
CA LYS A 172 15.15 16.65 25.15
C LYS A 172 14.98 15.16 24.77
N ARG A 173 14.01 14.49 25.37
CA ARG A 173 13.79 13.05 25.25
C ARG A 173 12.30 12.74 25.26
N ILE A 174 11.88 11.83 24.39
CA ILE A 174 10.53 11.25 24.39
C ILE A 174 10.59 9.74 24.62
N ILE A 175 9.49 9.17 25.08
CA ILE A 175 9.32 7.73 25.29
C ILE A 175 8.14 7.25 24.43
N VAL A 176 8.38 6.24 23.59
CA VAL A 176 7.35 5.60 22.78
C VAL A 176 7.07 4.22 23.36
N SER A 177 5.82 3.98 23.76
CA SER A 177 5.36 2.67 24.24
C SER A 177 4.97 1.77 23.07
N ASN A 178 5.08 0.46 23.31
CA ASN A 178 4.61 -0.59 22.39
C ASN A 178 5.19 -0.46 20.97
N LEU A 179 6.43 0.04 20.87
CA LEU A 179 7.10 0.18 19.58
C LEU A 179 7.81 -1.12 19.19
N LEU A 180 8.37 -1.84 20.17
CA LEU A 180 9.08 -3.08 19.91
C LEU A 180 8.22 -4.29 20.20
N TYR A 181 8.23 -5.25 19.28
CA TYR A 181 7.65 -6.56 19.47
C TYR A 181 8.68 -7.50 20.09
N ARG A 182 8.26 -8.25 21.11
CA ARG A 182 9.10 -9.25 21.79
C ARG A 182 8.68 -10.66 21.37
N TRP A 183 9.62 -11.41 20.84
CA TRP A 183 9.47 -12.81 20.48
C TRP A 183 9.64 -13.72 21.71
N SER A 184 9.09 -14.94 21.61
CA SER A 184 9.13 -15.94 22.67
C SER A 184 10.55 -16.41 23.01
N ASP A 185 11.46 -16.37 22.03
CA ASP A 185 12.87 -16.72 22.13
C ASP A 185 13.74 -15.60 22.75
N GLY A 186 13.13 -14.48 23.14
CA GLY A 186 13.82 -13.34 23.74
C GLY A 186 14.35 -12.31 22.74
N HIS A 187 14.22 -12.55 21.44
CA HIS A 187 14.52 -11.56 20.42
C HIS A 187 13.50 -10.42 20.44
N VAL A 188 13.93 -9.23 19.98
CA VAL A 188 13.09 -8.04 19.88
C VAL A 188 13.20 -7.49 18.48
N SER A 189 12.07 -7.13 17.89
CA SER A 189 12.01 -6.61 16.52
C SER A 189 11.13 -5.37 16.43
N LEU A 190 11.37 -4.59 15.39
CA LEU A 190 10.54 -3.47 14.99
C LEU A 190 9.67 -3.90 13.80
N ASP A 191 8.35 -3.87 13.96
CA ASP A 191 7.41 -4.15 12.89
C ASP A 191 7.29 -2.97 11.90
N HIS A 192 6.46 -3.13 10.87
CA HIS A 192 6.30 -2.09 9.84
C HIS A 192 5.79 -0.76 10.42
N SER A 193 4.78 -0.80 11.27
CA SER A 193 4.22 0.40 11.90
C SER A 193 5.23 1.09 12.83
N GLY A 194 6.05 0.31 13.54
CA GLY A 194 7.12 0.84 14.37
C GLY A 194 8.20 1.55 13.55
N ARG A 195 8.56 1.02 12.38
CA ARG A 195 9.51 1.68 11.45
C ARG A 195 8.95 3.00 10.95
N GLU A 196 7.70 3.00 10.49
CA GLU A 196 7.02 4.22 10.04
C GLU A 196 6.94 5.27 11.14
N LYS A 197 6.69 4.88 12.39
CA LYS A 197 6.65 5.82 13.52
C LYS A 197 8.01 6.48 13.79
N ILE A 198 9.11 5.73 13.63
CA ILE A 198 10.48 6.29 13.72
C ILE A 198 10.77 7.22 12.54
N ASP A 199 10.36 6.84 11.33
CA ASP A 199 10.54 7.65 10.14
C ASP A 199 9.73 8.93 10.18
N ASP A 200 8.50 8.86 10.69
CA ASP A 200 7.63 9.99 10.93
C ASP A 200 8.19 10.95 12.00
N LEU A 201 8.98 10.45 12.96
CA LEU A 201 9.72 11.28 13.91
C LEU A 201 10.96 11.94 13.29
N ALA A 202 11.62 11.29 12.34
CA ALA A 202 12.81 11.82 11.66
C ALA A 202 12.45 12.81 10.55
N ARG A 203 11.34 12.59 9.85
CA ARG A 203 10.88 13.39 8.71
C ARG A 203 10.88 14.90 8.95
N PRO A 204 10.38 15.44 10.08
CA PRO A 204 10.42 16.87 10.32
C PRO A 204 11.80 17.50 10.36
N PHE A 205 12.82 16.75 10.78
CA PHE A 205 14.19 17.25 10.78
C PHE A 205 14.69 17.44 9.34
N TYR A 206 14.52 16.43 8.47
CA TYR A 206 14.89 16.55 7.04
C TYR A 206 14.17 17.73 6.37
N LEU A 207 12.86 17.87 6.60
CA LEU A 207 12.06 18.93 5.99
C LEU A 207 12.43 20.33 6.50
N LEU A 208 12.76 20.48 7.79
CA LEU A 208 13.23 21.76 8.35
C LEU A 208 14.62 22.17 7.85
N GLU A 209 15.44 21.21 7.44
CA GLU A 209 16.73 21.45 6.78
C GLU A 209 16.60 21.64 5.26
N GLY A 210 15.40 21.49 4.70
CA GLY A 210 15.17 21.53 3.25
C GLY A 210 15.80 20.35 2.50
N ARG A 211 16.04 19.23 3.18
CA ARG A 211 16.62 18.01 2.63
C ARG A 211 15.52 17.05 2.18
N ASN A 212 15.84 16.25 1.17
CA ASN A 212 14.99 15.12 0.78
C ASN A 212 15.00 14.07 1.89
N ILE A 213 13.84 13.46 2.12
CA ILE A 213 13.71 12.33 3.04
C ILE A 213 14.37 11.11 2.41
N PRO A 214 15.15 10.33 3.18
CA PRO A 214 15.75 9.09 2.67
C PRO A 214 14.70 8.11 2.12
N ASP A 215 15.08 7.36 1.08
CA ASP A 215 14.31 6.19 0.63
C ASP A 215 14.09 5.21 1.80
N PHE A 216 12.97 4.47 1.78
CA PHE A 216 12.61 3.57 2.88
C PHE A 216 13.71 2.54 3.23
N ARG A 217 14.57 2.18 2.28
CA ARG A 217 15.70 1.25 2.51
C ARG A 217 16.81 1.83 3.36
N HIS A 218 16.89 3.16 3.42
CA HIS A 218 17.89 3.90 4.20
C HIS A 218 17.23 4.80 5.25
N SER A 219 15.95 4.57 5.55
CA SER A 219 15.21 5.34 6.54
C SER A 219 15.70 5.03 7.96
N THR A 220 15.47 5.95 8.89
CA THR A 220 15.92 5.78 10.28
C THR A 220 15.26 4.56 10.94
N GLY A 221 14.01 4.27 10.59
CA GLY A 221 13.28 3.09 11.02
C GLY A 221 13.90 1.79 10.50
N THR A 222 14.29 1.75 9.23
CA THR A 222 14.98 0.58 8.64
C THR A 222 16.34 0.37 9.30
N LEU A 223 17.16 1.41 9.43
CA LEU A 223 18.46 1.33 10.08
C LEU A 223 18.35 0.87 11.55
N TYR A 224 17.34 1.35 12.27
CA TYR A 224 17.09 0.91 13.64
C TYR A 224 16.60 -0.55 13.69
N SER A 225 15.77 -0.98 12.74
CA SER A 225 15.36 -2.38 12.63
C SER A 225 16.55 -3.31 12.35
N ASP A 226 17.45 -2.90 11.47
CA ASP A 226 18.66 -3.67 11.15
C ASP A 226 19.59 -3.76 12.36
N PHE A 227 19.73 -2.65 13.10
CA PHE A 227 20.46 -2.63 14.38
C PHE A 227 19.87 -3.63 15.38
N LEU A 228 18.54 -3.72 15.51
CA LEU A 228 17.90 -4.71 16.39
C LEU A 228 18.10 -6.15 15.90
N GLY A 229 18.17 -6.36 14.57
CA GLY A 229 18.36 -7.68 13.96
C GLY A 229 19.80 -8.21 14.00
N ALA A 230 20.80 -7.33 14.16
CA ALA A 230 22.21 -7.70 14.14
C ALA A 230 22.73 -8.42 15.40
N GLY A 231 21.90 -8.57 16.45
CA GLY A 231 22.27 -9.25 17.70
C GLY A 231 21.33 -8.96 18.85
N ILE A 232 21.73 -9.29 20.08
CA ILE A 232 20.97 -8.92 21.30
C ILE A 232 21.30 -7.47 21.65
N ASN A 233 20.78 -6.52 20.87
CA ASN A 233 21.06 -5.09 21.01
C ASN A 233 19.99 -4.34 21.83
N VAL A 234 19.19 -5.07 22.61
CA VAL A 234 18.19 -4.48 23.50
C VAL A 234 18.91 -3.80 24.68
N GLY A 235 18.61 -2.54 24.93
CA GLY A 235 19.29 -1.70 25.93
C GLY A 235 20.48 -0.93 25.36
N GLU A 236 21.00 -1.34 24.21
CA GLU A 236 22.07 -0.63 23.51
C GLU A 236 21.55 0.64 22.84
N LEU A 237 22.48 1.58 22.61
CA LEU A 237 22.16 2.87 22.02
C LEU A 237 22.40 2.82 20.51
N PHE A 238 21.33 2.86 19.74
CA PHE A 238 21.41 3.13 18.31
C PHE A 238 21.62 4.62 18.08
N ASP A 239 22.64 4.95 17.27
CA ASP A 239 22.98 6.32 16.93
C ASP A 239 22.42 6.70 15.56
N GLY A 240 21.21 7.24 15.53
CA GLY A 240 20.58 7.78 14.32
C GLY A 240 21.01 9.21 14.04
N GLU A 241 20.75 9.71 12.82
CA GLU A 241 21.22 11.05 12.40
C GLU A 241 20.73 12.17 13.32
N TYR A 242 19.42 12.26 13.59
CA TYR A 242 18.82 13.34 14.39
C TYR A 242 18.57 13.01 15.86
N PHE A 243 18.58 11.73 16.21
CA PHE A 243 18.31 11.27 17.56
C PHE A 243 18.95 9.91 17.83
N THR A 244 19.21 9.65 19.10
CA THR A 244 19.61 8.32 19.58
C THR A 244 18.40 7.55 20.04
N VAL A 245 18.42 6.23 19.84
CA VAL A 245 17.31 5.33 20.16
C VAL A 245 17.80 4.22 21.08
N ARG A 246 17.14 4.06 22.22
CA ARG A 246 17.39 2.95 23.15
C ARG A 246 16.12 2.15 23.38
N GLY A 247 16.14 0.89 22.98
CA GLY A 247 15.03 -0.04 23.15
C GLY A 247 15.09 -0.80 24.46
N PHE A 248 13.94 -1.12 25.05
CA PHE A 248 13.84 -1.90 26.29
C PHE A 248 12.89 -3.09 26.11
N LEU A 249 13.10 -4.15 26.89
CA LEU A 249 12.35 -5.42 26.82
C LEU A 249 10.83 -5.26 27.03
N LYS A 250 10.39 -4.18 27.68
CA LYS A 250 8.95 -3.85 27.85
C LYS A 250 8.29 -3.41 26.53
N GLY A 251 9.04 -3.28 25.43
CA GLY A 251 8.54 -2.72 24.18
C GLY A 251 8.62 -1.20 24.10
N THR A 252 9.15 -0.56 25.16
CA THR A 252 9.33 0.89 25.23
C THR A 252 10.64 1.32 24.58
N VAL A 253 10.62 2.47 23.93
CA VAL A 253 11.79 3.05 23.26
C VAL A 253 12.02 4.47 23.73
N HIS A 254 13.24 4.77 24.15
CA HIS A 254 13.66 6.11 24.53
C HIS A 254 14.36 6.76 23.34
N ILE A 255 13.88 7.94 22.94
CA ILE A 255 14.44 8.71 21.83
C ILE A 255 14.97 10.03 22.37
N THR A 256 16.26 10.29 22.18
CA THR A 256 16.91 11.53 22.64
C THR A 256 17.37 12.34 21.45
N PHE A 257 16.86 13.57 21.32
CA PHE A 257 17.17 14.42 20.17
C PHE A 257 18.57 15.02 20.28
N LYS A 258 19.29 15.09 19.15
CA LYS A 258 20.65 15.61 19.05
C LYS A 258 20.73 17.10 18.74
N PHE A 259 19.71 17.67 18.11
CA PHE A 259 19.70 19.05 17.59
C PHE A 259 18.63 19.89 18.28
N PRO A 260 18.95 20.57 19.40
CA PRO A 260 18.01 21.41 20.13
C PRO A 260 17.36 22.49 19.27
N ASP A 261 18.12 23.13 18.38
CA ASP A 261 17.61 24.22 17.52
C ASP A 261 16.50 23.74 16.57
N LEU A 262 16.61 22.52 16.04
CA LEU A 262 15.56 21.92 15.20
C LEU A 262 14.34 21.53 16.05
N VAL A 263 14.56 21.04 17.27
CA VAL A 263 13.51 20.77 18.25
C VAL A 263 12.75 22.04 18.63
N GLU A 264 13.44 23.17 18.77
CA GLU A 264 12.81 24.47 19.02
C GLU A 264 11.96 24.93 17.83
N LYS A 265 12.43 24.79 16.60
CA LYS A 265 11.63 25.07 15.39
C LYS A 265 10.36 24.21 15.31
N MET A 266 10.46 22.92 15.64
CA MET A 266 9.29 22.04 15.74
C MET A 266 8.34 22.49 16.86
N ASN A 267 8.86 22.89 18.01
CA ASN A 267 8.05 23.42 19.10
C ASN A 267 7.33 24.72 18.71
N ASP A 268 7.97 25.62 17.96
CA ASP A 268 7.33 26.83 17.44
C ASP A 268 6.18 26.49 16.47
N ILE A 269 6.29 25.40 15.69
CA ILE A 269 5.18 24.88 14.88
C ILE A 269 4.06 24.37 15.79
N ILE A 270 4.36 23.50 16.76
CA ILE A 270 3.36 22.93 17.68
C ILE A 270 2.62 24.07 18.43
N ALA A 271 3.34 25.10 18.87
CA ALA A 271 2.78 26.26 19.57
C ALA A 271 1.68 26.98 18.78
N ARG A 272 1.85 27.11 17.46
CA ARG A 272 0.87 27.78 16.58
C ARG A 272 -0.45 27.02 16.53
N HIS A 273 -0.42 25.70 16.71
CA HIS A 273 -1.61 24.85 16.71
C HIS A 273 -2.24 24.69 18.10
N TYR A 274 -1.52 25.04 19.16
CA TYR A 274 -2.02 25.05 20.54
C TYR A 274 -1.69 26.37 21.26
N PRO A 275 -2.44 27.45 20.98
CA PRO A 275 -2.23 28.73 21.64
C PRO A 275 -2.36 28.58 23.17
N GLY A 276 -1.30 28.93 23.91
CA GLY A 276 -1.27 28.87 25.38
C GLY A 276 -0.71 27.58 25.99
N ALA A 277 -0.26 26.63 25.16
CA ALA A 277 0.20 25.33 25.64
C ALA A 277 1.73 25.24 25.86
N LEU A 278 2.49 26.21 25.36
CA LEU A 278 3.90 26.38 25.70
C LEU A 278 4.05 27.33 26.89
N PRO A 279 4.94 27.04 27.86
CA PRO A 279 5.31 28.04 28.85
C PRO A 279 5.93 29.26 28.13
N PRO A 280 5.71 30.49 28.63
CA PRO A 280 6.30 31.69 28.06
C PRO A 280 7.82 31.52 27.98
N ARG A 281 8.42 32.03 26.89
CA ARG A 281 9.88 32.06 26.71
C ARG A 281 10.49 32.72 27.95
N VAL A 282 11.32 31.98 28.68
CA VAL A 282 12.16 32.51 29.78
C VAL A 282 13.48 32.94 29.18
#